data_AF-A0AAJ0A7K6-F1
#
_entry.id   AF-A0AAJ0A7K6-F1
#
_cell.length_a   1.000
_cell.length_b   1.000
_cell.length_c   1.000
_cell.angle_alpha   90.00
_cell.angle_beta   90.00
_cell.angle_gamma   90.00
#
_symmetry.space_group_name_H-M   'P 1'
#
loop_
_entity.id
_entity.type
_entity.pdbx_description
1 polymer ?
#
loop_
_entity_poly.entity_id
_entity_poly.type
_entity_poly.pdbx_seq_one_letter_code
_entity_poly.pdbx_strand_id
1 'polypeptide(L)' 'MFRSTIAKLRCMRCSKEAELTPTDDLEDAGMVKIGRNLYYCFTCANVTGHPKAPGAAKLPKHTG' A
#
# COMPACT_ATOMS: atom_id res chain seq x y z
N MET A 1 -26.28 -5.31 13.66
CA MET A 1 -24.92 -5.85 13.87
C MET A 1 -24.08 -5.47 12.66
N PHE A 2 -23.26 -4.43 12.76
CA PHE A 2 -22.33 -4.07 11.68
C PHE A 2 -21.25 -5.14 11.63
N ARG A 3 -21.27 -5.99 10.60
CA ARG A 3 -20.18 -6.92 10.32
C ARG A 3 -18.99 -6.07 9.87
N SER A 4 -18.05 -5.80 10.76
CA SER A 4 -16.76 -5.23 10.39
C SER A 4 -15.99 -6.27 9.58
N THR A 5 -16.19 -6.26 8.27
CA THR A 5 -15.49 -7.17 7.35
C THR A 5 -14.10 -6.63 7.08
N ILE A 6 -13.11 -7.18 7.79
CA ILE A 6 -11.69 -6.84 7.58
C ILE A 6 -11.24 -7.43 6.24
N ALA A 7 -10.76 -6.58 5.34
CA ALA A 7 -10.11 -6.99 4.10
C ALA A 7 -8.60 -7.12 4.33
N LYS A 8 -8.03 -8.29 4.03
CA LYS A 8 -6.58 -8.49 4.09
C LYS A 8 -5.96 -8.13 2.76
N LEU A 9 -5.05 -7.15 2.79
CA LEU A 9 -4.27 -6.71 1.64
C LEU A 9 -2.87 -7.27 1.75
N ARG A 10 -2.27 -7.62 0.61
CA ARG A 10 -0.90 -8.12 0.55
C ARG A 10 -0.09 -7.36 -0.47
N CYS A 11 1.08 -6.89 -0.06
CA CYS A 11 2.05 -6.28 -0.93
C CYS A 11 2.63 -7.35 -1.86
N MET A 12 2.46 -7.20 -3.17
CA MET A 12 2.97 -8.15 -4.17
C MET A 12 4.51 -8.18 -4.29
N ARG A 13 5.23 -7.21 -3.70
CA ARG A 13 6.71 -7.14 -3.76
C ARG A 13 7.39 -7.75 -2.54
N CYS A 14 6.96 -7.37 -1.34
CA CYS A 14 7.58 -7.82 -0.08
C CYS A 14 6.70 -8.76 0.75
N SER A 15 5.53 -9.15 0.23
CA SER A 15 4.55 -9.99 0.93
C SER A 15 3.98 -9.40 2.23
N LYS A 16 4.25 -8.13 2.54
CA LYS A 16 3.70 -7.45 3.71
C LYS A 16 2.18 -7.49 3.68
N GLU A 17 1.57 -7.97 4.76
CA GLU A 17 0.13 -7.99 4.94
C GLU A 17 -0.32 -6.73 5.69
N ALA A 18 -1.48 -6.21 5.33
CA ALA A 18 -2.16 -5.17 6.09
C ALA A 18 -3.65 -5.49 6.16
N GLU A 19 -4.27 -5.09 7.25
CA GLU A 19 -5.69 -5.25 7.48
C GLU A 19 -6.35 -3.91 7.20
N LEU A 20 -7.31 -3.92 6.27
CA LEU A 20 -8.10 -2.76 5.92
C LEU A 20 -9.51 -2.99 6.44
N THR A 21 -9.95 -2.18 7.39
CA THR A 21 -11.37 -2.17 7.75
C THR A 21 -12.13 -1.33 6.71
N PRO A 22 -13.43 -1.59 6.48
CA PRO A 22 -14.18 -0.89 5.44
C PRO A 22 -14.36 0.61 5.72
N THR A 23 -14.06 1.06 6.94
CA THR A 23 -14.08 2.45 7.36
C THR A 23 -12.72 3.13 7.25
N ASP A 24 -11.63 2.37 7.10
CA ASP A 24 -10.28 2.91 6.96
C ASP A 24 -9.92 3.11 5.48
N ASP A 25 -9.15 4.16 5.21
CA ASP A 25 -8.54 4.39 3.90
C ASP A 25 -7.31 3.48 3.70
N LEU A 26 -6.99 3.19 2.44
CA LEU A 26 -5.77 2.45 2.08
C LEU A 26 -4.50 3.10 2.63
N GLU A 27 -4.52 4.43 2.73
CA GLU A 27 -3.41 5.22 3.22
C GLU A 27 -3.13 4.98 4.71
N ASP A 28 -4.19 4.83 5.52
CA ASP A 28 -4.11 4.47 6.93
C ASP A 28 -3.52 3.06 7.12
N ALA A 29 -3.84 2.13 6.23
CA ALA A 29 -3.24 0.80 6.19
C ALA A 29 -1.79 0.77 5.66
N GLY A 30 -1.21 1.91 5.27
CA GLY A 30 0.15 2.01 4.72
C GLY A 30 0.31 1.29 3.37
N MET A 31 -0.79 1.17 2.63
CA MET A 31 -0.90 0.44 1.36
C MET A 31 -1.31 1.39 0.23
N VAL A 32 -0.76 1.18 -0.95
CA VAL A 32 -1.16 1.88 -2.18
C VAL A 32 -1.81 0.88 -3.11
N LYS A 33 -2.95 1.23 -3.69
CA LYS A 33 -3.54 0.48 -4.80
C LYS A 33 -2.85 0.87 -6.11
N ILE A 34 -2.22 -0.12 -6.73
CA ILE A 34 -1.46 0.04 -7.98
C ILE A 34 -2.31 -0.35 -9.20
N GLY A 35 -3.35 -1.17 -8.98
CA GLY A 35 -4.22 -1.67 -10.02
C GLY A 35 -5.45 -2.38 -9.46
N ARG A 36 -6.17 -3.12 -10.30
CA ARG A 36 -7.32 -3.94 -9.87
C ARG A 36 -6.83 -5.09 -8.99
N ASN A 37 -7.15 -5.06 -7.70
CA ASN A 37 -6.70 -6.02 -6.68
C ASN A 37 -5.17 -6.14 -6.53
N LEU A 38 -4.41 -5.14 -6.98
CA LEU A 38 -2.96 -5.09 -6.80
C LEU A 38 -2.61 -3.97 -5.82
N TYR A 39 -1.91 -4.34 -4.75
CA TYR A 39 -1.54 -3.44 -3.66
C TYR A 39 -0.06 -3.59 -3.37
N TYR A 40 0.63 -2.46 -3.15
CA TYR A 40 2.00 -2.43 -2.61
C TYR A 40 1.98 -1.65 -1.30
N CYS A 41 2.89 -1.98 -0.38
CA CYS A 41 3.13 -1.12 0.77
C CYS A 41 3.79 0.20 0.33
N PHE A 42 3.68 1.24 1.15
CA PHE A 42 4.29 2.54 0.87
C PHE A 42 5.77 2.47 0.54
N THR A 43 6.54 1.60 1.21
CA THR A 43 7.97 1.40 0.93
C THR A 43 8.19 0.88 -0.49
N CYS A 44 7.51 -0.20 -0.88
CA CYS A 44 7.66 -0.76 -2.22
C CYS A 44 7.14 0.18 -3.30
N ALA A 45 6.03 0.87 -3.02
CA ALA A 45 5.47 1.87 -3.91
C ALA A 45 6.42 3.06 -4.12
N ASN A 46 7.10 3.52 -3.06
CA ASN A 46 8.11 4.57 -3.16
C ASN A 46 9.30 4.10 -4.01
N VAL A 47 9.80 2.88 -3.75
CA VAL A 47 10.90 2.27 -4.53
C VAL A 47 10.57 2.11 -6.01
N THR A 48 9.34 1.76 -6.36
CA THR A 48 8.91 1.60 -7.76
C THR A 48 8.41 2.90 -8.40
N GLY A 49 8.38 4.01 -7.65
CA GLY A 49 7.98 5.32 -8.17
C GLY A 49 6.47 5.51 -8.37
N HIS A 50 5.63 4.84 -7.57
CA HIS A 50 4.18 5.05 -7.64
C HIS A 50 3.77 6.36 -6.91
N PRO A 51 3.04 7.26 -7.60
CA PRO A 51 2.77 8.62 -7.10
C PRO A 51 1.76 8.69 -5.95
N LYS A 52 1.03 7.60 -5.68
CA LYS A 52 0.02 7.53 -4.61
C LYS A 52 0.58 7.12 -3.24
N ALA A 53 1.88 6.95 -3.08
CA ALA A 53 2.49 6.82 -1.76
C ALA A 53 2.71 8.22 -1.18
N PRO A 54 2.26 8.55 0.05
CA PRO A 54 2.44 9.86 0.70
C PRO A 54 3.90 10.23 1.01
N GLY A 55 4.88 9.54 0.39
CA GLY A 55 6.32 9.85 0.43
C GLY A 55 7.02 9.77 -0.94
N ALA A 56 6.28 9.62 -2.05
CA ALA A 56 6.84 9.42 -3.40
C ALA A 56 7.73 10.58 -3.90
N ALA A 57 7.68 11.75 -3.26
CA ALA A 57 8.52 12.90 -3.59
C ALA A 57 9.98 12.77 -3.12
N LYS A 58 10.35 11.70 -2.38
CA LYS A 58 11.73 11.49 -1.90
C LYS A 58 12.16 10.03 -1.97
N LEU A 59 12.05 9.38 -3.14
CA LEU A 59 12.95 8.25 -3.39
C LEU A 59 14.25 8.79 -4.00
N PRO A 60 15.40 8.71 -3.31
CA PRO A 60 16.68 8.86 -3.97
C PRO A 60 16.82 7.82 -5.09
N LYS A 61 16.93 8.30 -6.33
CA LYS A 61 17.40 7.49 -7.46
C LYS A 61 18.92 7.39 -7.34
N HIS A 62 19.43 6.34 -6.71
CA HIS A 62 20.82 5.90 -6.81
C HIS A 62 21.02 4.56 -6.08
N THR A 63 21.84 3.61 -6.48
CA THR A 63 22.60 3.19 -7.68
C THR A 63 23.25 1.88 -7.22
N GLY A 64 23.31 0.83 -8.04
CA GLY A 64 23.98 -0.43 -7.70
C GLY A 64 23.54 -1.57 -8.58
#